data_AF-A0A6H5L244-F1
#
_entry.id   AF-A0A6H5L244-F1
#
_cell.length_a   1.000
_cell.length_b   1.000
_cell.length_c   1.000
_cell.angle_alpha   90.00
_cell.angle_beta   90.00
_cell.angle_gamma   90.00
#
_symmetry.space_group_name_H-M   'P 1'
#
loop_
_entity.id
_entity.type
_entity.pdbx_description
1 polymer ?
#
loop_
_entity_poly.entity_id
_entity_poly.type
_entity_poly.pdbx_seq_one_letter_code
_entity_poly.pdbx_strand_id
1 'polypeptide(L)'
;MRWCCFPGLLVIAASQAFDAGEQESTASTFLELARERFEARNGRPATFEENAFAFDGLQLIRVPKAGSSEASVIARRLGGCVPRGPCCRFPGDPPGSCPLEGLMCPMVTGCTSHRMDPTTTAMLEDPSVFSMANIRGVVDRMVSGFFYTDPHSPPCAWKDDVDYEACFQKMITTRKFQNIAARMVSGHDAYKGGIRLCMDKDQDEGGEGVCVEDLESVIRGACNLNFVTMCETWDSSVLLLFETLPWLGPTADFFPAPKRQHRQLPSIGDADAPAPLEVPAASGRSRQNTGAKHEEGIKHITPELREAASSANAVDEALHEFISAKFCERLRETGLLHHPLVSAQLATYEPLDHRCNDETWAKETLERFAPITPQECRLYEPFDKP
;
A
#
# COMPACT_ATOMS: atom_id res chain seq x y z
N MET A 1 27.05 -29.70 41.69
CA MET A 1 26.05 -30.79 41.48
C MET A 1 24.69 -30.10 41.38
N ARG A 2 23.87 -30.19 40.34
CA ARG A 2 23.83 -30.98 39.11
C ARG A 2 23.43 -30.05 37.96
N TRP A 3 24.17 -30.16 36.87
CA TRP A 3 23.69 -29.83 35.53
C TRP A 3 22.68 -30.89 35.11
N CYS A 4 21.56 -30.48 34.54
CA CYS A 4 20.71 -31.36 33.74
C CYS A 4 20.84 -30.92 32.29
N CYS A 5 21.62 -31.70 31.55
CA CYS A 5 21.65 -31.71 30.09
C CYS A 5 20.25 -32.04 29.56
N PHE A 6 19.75 -31.26 28.60
CA PHE A 6 18.79 -31.75 27.62
C PHE A 6 19.51 -31.87 26.28
N PRO A 7 19.52 -33.07 25.65
CA PRO A 7 20.16 -33.28 24.37
C PRO A 7 19.26 -32.79 23.23
N GLY A 8 19.89 -32.15 22.25
CA GLY A 8 19.52 -32.12 20.84
C GLY A 8 18.04 -32.17 20.47
N LEU A 9 17.43 -30.99 20.32
CA LEU A 9 16.39 -30.79 19.32
C LEU A 9 16.98 -29.84 18.27
N LEU A 10 17.52 -30.43 17.20
CA LEU A 10 17.64 -29.74 15.92
C LEU A 10 16.22 -29.24 15.59
N VAL A 11 16.01 -27.93 15.70
CA VAL A 11 14.87 -27.28 15.06
C VAL A 11 15.17 -27.34 13.57
N ILE A 12 14.66 -28.38 12.91
CA ILE A 12 14.51 -28.37 11.47
C ILE A 12 13.52 -27.24 11.20
N ALA A 13 14.04 -26.12 10.71
CA ALA A 13 13.24 -25.04 10.18
C ALA A 13 12.37 -25.64 9.06
N ALA A 14 11.09 -25.88 9.35
CA ALA A 14 10.12 -26.22 8.35
C ALA A 14 9.86 -24.95 7.52
N SER A 15 10.70 -24.72 6.51
CA SER A 15 10.36 -23.89 5.36
C SER A 15 9.21 -24.59 4.64
N GLN A 16 7.97 -24.31 5.03
CA GLN A 16 6.84 -24.66 4.17
C GLN A 16 6.89 -23.72 2.97
N ALA A 17 7.36 -24.26 1.86
CA ALA A 17 7.20 -23.67 0.55
C ALA A 17 5.71 -23.40 0.32
N PHE A 18 5.37 -22.11 0.16
CA PHE A 18 4.06 -21.71 -0.31
C PHE A 18 3.92 -22.16 -1.76
N ASP A 19 2.80 -22.81 -2.06
CA ASP A 19 2.47 -23.41 -3.37
C ASP A 19 2.56 -22.35 -4.49
N ALA A 20 3.48 -22.56 -5.44
CA ALA A 20 3.95 -21.59 -6.42
C ALA A 20 3.89 -22.22 -7.83
N GLY A 21 2.89 -21.84 -8.62
CA GLY A 21 2.64 -22.48 -9.92
C GLY A 21 2.90 -21.61 -11.15
N GLU A 22 2.57 -20.31 -11.11
CA GLU A 22 2.71 -19.42 -12.28
C GLU A 22 3.23 -18.01 -11.90
N GLN A 23 2.89 -17.49 -10.72
CA GLN A 23 3.39 -16.20 -10.19
C GLN A 23 4.84 -16.22 -9.67
N GLU A 24 5.45 -17.40 -9.50
CA GLU A 24 6.87 -17.52 -9.13
C GLU A 24 7.78 -16.94 -10.22
N SER A 25 7.31 -16.94 -11.49
CA SER A 25 8.06 -16.52 -12.66
C SER A 25 8.25 -15.00 -12.81
N THR A 26 7.29 -14.17 -12.37
CA THR A 26 7.39 -12.71 -12.49
C THR A 26 8.15 -12.09 -11.32
N ALA A 27 7.90 -12.59 -10.10
CA ALA A 27 8.68 -12.23 -8.92
C ALA A 27 10.15 -12.63 -9.09
N SER A 28 10.44 -13.73 -9.81
CA SER A 28 11.82 -14.10 -10.14
C SER A 28 12.50 -13.11 -11.07
N THR A 29 11.83 -12.58 -12.11
CA THR A 29 12.47 -11.64 -13.05
C THR A 29 12.70 -10.25 -12.45
N PHE A 30 11.75 -9.72 -11.67
CA PHE A 30 11.96 -8.44 -10.96
C PHE A 30 13.06 -8.56 -9.89
N LEU A 31 13.14 -9.70 -9.20
CA LEU A 31 14.23 -9.98 -8.27
C LEU A 31 15.60 -10.06 -8.97
N GLU A 32 15.66 -10.71 -10.14
CA GLU A 32 16.89 -10.76 -10.95
C GLU A 32 17.35 -9.37 -11.35
N LEU A 33 16.45 -8.53 -11.88
CA LEU A 33 16.78 -7.13 -12.19
C LEU A 33 17.27 -6.35 -10.96
N ALA A 34 16.61 -6.52 -9.81
CA ALA A 34 17.04 -5.88 -8.57
C ALA A 34 18.47 -6.30 -8.19
N ARG A 35 18.78 -7.60 -8.30
CA ARG A 35 20.12 -8.14 -8.01
C ARG A 35 21.17 -7.61 -8.98
N GLU A 36 20.90 -7.65 -10.29
CA GLU A 36 21.81 -7.12 -11.31
C GLU A 36 22.18 -5.67 -11.04
N ARG A 37 21.19 -4.83 -10.71
CA ARG A 37 21.41 -3.42 -10.37
C ARG A 37 22.19 -3.25 -9.07
N PHE A 38 21.86 -4.03 -8.05
CA PHE A 38 22.59 -4.00 -6.78
C PHE A 38 24.06 -4.37 -6.98
N GLU A 39 24.35 -5.42 -7.74
CA GLU A 39 25.70 -5.91 -8.01
C GLU A 39 26.51 -4.94 -8.86
N ALA A 40 25.89 -4.37 -9.90
CA ALA A 40 26.49 -3.33 -10.73
C ALA A 40 26.88 -2.08 -9.91
N ARG A 41 26.03 -1.69 -8.96
CA ARG A 41 26.26 -0.52 -8.09
C ARG A 41 27.31 -0.78 -7.00
N ASN A 42 27.25 -1.94 -6.36
CA ASN A 42 28.04 -2.21 -5.14
C ASN A 42 29.32 -3.02 -5.39
N GLY A 43 29.51 -3.59 -6.59
CA GLY A 43 30.68 -4.41 -6.92
C GLY A 43 30.80 -5.69 -6.09
N ARG A 44 29.70 -6.13 -5.45
CA ARG A 44 29.62 -7.34 -4.64
C ARG A 44 28.32 -8.08 -4.91
N PRO A 45 28.29 -9.42 -4.79
CA PRO A 45 27.06 -10.19 -4.98
C PRO A 45 25.98 -9.80 -3.98
N ALA A 46 24.72 -9.95 -4.36
CA ALA A 46 23.58 -9.85 -3.44
C ALA A 46 23.57 -11.06 -2.48
N THR A 47 24.44 -11.06 -1.47
CA THR A 47 24.48 -12.11 -0.45
C THR A 47 23.44 -11.86 0.65
N PHE A 48 22.89 -12.96 1.16
CA PHE A 48 21.95 -12.93 2.26
C PHE A 48 22.70 -12.85 3.60
N GLU A 49 22.75 -11.66 4.21
CA GLU A 49 23.20 -11.50 5.59
C GLU A 49 21.99 -11.21 6.50
N GLU A 50 21.60 -12.17 7.35
CA GLU A 50 20.35 -12.15 8.13
C GLU A 50 20.09 -10.88 8.94
N ASN A 51 21.13 -10.13 9.30
CA ASN A 51 21.07 -8.95 10.15
C ASN A 51 21.44 -7.63 9.45
N ALA A 52 21.82 -7.65 8.16
CA ALA A 52 22.34 -6.46 7.49
C ALA A 52 21.28 -5.37 7.23
N PHE A 53 20.00 -5.72 7.27
CA PHE A 53 18.88 -4.83 6.88
C PHE A 53 18.01 -4.30 8.02
N ALA A 54 18.32 -4.62 9.28
CA ALA A 54 17.50 -4.20 10.41
C ALA A 54 17.65 -2.70 10.72
N PHE A 55 16.54 -1.95 10.66
CA PHE A 55 16.39 -0.66 11.32
C PHE A 55 16.09 -0.88 12.81
N ASP A 56 16.64 0.00 13.67
CA ASP A 56 16.36 0.00 15.12
C ASP A 56 14.98 0.58 15.47
N GLY A 57 14.23 1.00 14.46
CA GLY A 57 12.84 1.41 14.50
C GLY A 57 12.44 1.98 13.15
N LEU A 58 11.31 1.55 12.61
CA LEU A 58 10.76 2.11 11.38
C LEU A 58 9.26 2.35 11.53
N GLN A 59 8.74 3.28 10.75
CA GLN A 59 7.32 3.60 10.74
C GLN A 59 6.66 3.01 9.49
N LEU A 60 5.51 2.35 9.70
CA LEU A 60 4.63 1.93 8.62
C LEU A 60 3.24 2.57 8.79
N ILE A 61 2.89 3.48 7.89
CA ILE A 61 1.52 3.99 7.76
C ILE A 61 0.71 3.02 6.91
N ARG A 62 -0.02 2.11 7.57
CA ARG A 62 -0.83 1.07 6.92
C ARG A 62 -2.14 1.62 6.38
N VAL A 63 -2.15 2.21 5.20
CA VAL A 63 -3.41 2.66 4.58
C VAL A 63 -4.30 1.43 4.30
N PRO A 64 -5.55 1.40 4.81
CA PRO A 64 -6.41 0.24 4.65
C PRO A 64 -6.75 0.02 3.17
N LYS A 65 -6.74 -1.25 2.76
CA LYS A 65 -7.19 -1.72 1.43
C LYS A 65 -6.34 -1.24 0.25
N ALA A 66 -5.14 -0.76 0.54
CA ALA A 66 -4.16 -0.29 -0.44
C ALA A 66 -2.89 -1.18 -0.49
N GLY A 67 -3.02 -2.49 -0.27
CA GLY A 67 -1.86 -3.40 -0.20
C GLY A 67 -1.09 -3.35 1.14
N SER A 68 -1.70 -2.86 2.21
CA SER A 68 -1.03 -2.70 3.52
C SER A 68 -0.66 -4.01 4.23
N SER A 69 -1.16 -5.16 3.78
CA SER A 69 -0.71 -6.46 4.28
C SER A 69 0.63 -6.83 3.68
N GLU A 70 0.76 -6.68 2.36
CA GLU A 70 1.98 -6.91 1.60
C GLU A 70 3.06 -5.89 2.00
N ALA A 71 2.70 -4.61 2.18
CA ALA A 71 3.64 -3.57 2.64
C ALA A 71 4.21 -3.88 4.02
N SER A 72 3.41 -4.52 4.87
CA SER A 72 3.86 -4.93 6.20
C SER A 72 4.84 -6.10 6.17
N VAL A 73 4.85 -6.92 5.11
CA VAL A 73 5.90 -7.94 4.90
C VAL A 73 7.24 -7.25 4.69
N ILE A 74 7.27 -6.25 3.80
CA ILE A 74 8.47 -5.43 3.51
C ILE A 74 8.95 -4.74 4.79
N ALA A 75 8.05 -4.03 5.48
CA ALA A 75 8.37 -3.34 6.74
C ALA A 75 8.97 -4.29 7.78
N ARG A 76 8.35 -5.45 8.01
CA ARG A 76 8.88 -6.43 8.98
C ARG A 76 10.24 -6.97 8.57
N ARG A 77 10.49 -7.11 7.27
CA ARG A 77 11.78 -7.54 6.75
C ARG A 77 12.86 -6.49 7.00
N LEU A 78 12.56 -5.22 6.73
CA LEU A 78 13.41 -4.08 7.08
C LEU A 78 13.60 -3.93 8.60
N GLY A 79 12.65 -4.40 9.40
CA GLY A 79 12.79 -4.45 10.86
C GLY A 79 13.49 -5.71 11.40
N GLY A 80 13.96 -6.62 10.54
CA GLY A 80 14.62 -7.86 10.97
C GLY A 80 13.70 -8.86 11.72
N CYS A 81 12.38 -8.74 11.57
CA CYS A 81 11.42 -9.51 12.35
C CYS A 81 11.19 -10.94 11.83
N VAL A 82 11.11 -11.89 12.77
CA VAL A 82 10.81 -13.32 12.52
C VAL A 82 9.65 -13.80 13.42
N PRO A 83 8.81 -14.76 12.97
CA PRO A 83 8.79 -15.40 11.65
C PRO A 83 8.34 -14.43 10.54
N ARG A 84 8.71 -14.72 9.29
CA ARG A 84 8.32 -13.90 8.13
C ARG A 84 6.81 -13.91 7.90
N GLY A 85 6.30 -12.86 7.25
CA GLY A 85 4.89 -12.74 6.87
C GLY A 85 4.33 -11.34 7.14
N PRO A 86 3.04 -11.10 6.85
CA PRO A 86 2.42 -9.81 7.09
C PRO A 86 2.33 -9.53 8.59
N CYS A 87 2.27 -8.27 8.97
CA CYS A 87 1.94 -7.88 10.34
C CYS A 87 0.49 -8.26 10.67
N CYS A 88 0.32 -9.08 11.70
CA CYS A 88 -0.99 -9.36 12.30
C CYS A 88 -0.87 -9.68 13.79
N ARG A 89 -1.98 -9.48 14.51
CA ARG A 89 -1.99 -9.53 15.97
C ARG A 89 -2.12 -10.96 16.49
N PHE A 90 -3.02 -11.74 15.90
CA PHE A 90 -3.21 -13.16 16.19
C PHE A 90 -3.79 -13.89 14.97
N PRO A 91 -3.56 -15.21 14.83
CA PRO A 91 -4.08 -16.01 13.71
C PRO A 91 -5.57 -15.79 13.48
N GLY A 92 -5.95 -15.66 12.21
CA GLY A 92 -7.32 -15.38 11.83
C GLY A 92 -7.84 -14.00 12.25
N ASP A 93 -7.01 -12.99 12.51
CA ASP A 93 -7.45 -11.61 12.78
C ASP A 93 -7.01 -10.59 11.71
N PRO A 94 -7.97 -9.91 11.03
CA PRO A 94 -9.40 -10.23 11.01
C PRO A 94 -9.68 -11.66 10.47
N PRO A 95 -10.87 -12.24 10.71
CA PRO A 95 -11.25 -13.59 10.27
C PRO A 95 -10.78 -13.92 8.85
N GLY A 96 -9.92 -14.94 8.73
CA GLY A 96 -9.41 -15.43 7.44
C GLY A 96 -8.18 -14.70 6.87
N SER A 97 -7.47 -13.87 7.64
CA SER A 97 -6.35 -13.06 7.10
C SER A 97 -4.98 -13.32 7.74
N CYS A 98 -4.87 -13.47 9.06
CA CYS A 98 -3.57 -13.70 9.72
C CYS A 98 -3.16 -15.18 9.68
N PRO A 99 -2.00 -15.54 9.09
CA PRO A 99 -1.67 -16.94 8.81
C PRO A 99 -1.04 -17.69 9.99
N LEU A 100 -0.37 -17.02 10.93
CA LEU A 100 0.29 -17.66 12.07
C LEU A 100 0.54 -16.70 13.26
N GLU A 101 0.91 -17.25 14.42
CA GLU A 101 1.24 -16.51 15.64
C GLU A 101 2.63 -15.86 15.57
N GLY A 102 2.89 -14.84 16.39
CA GLY A 102 4.20 -14.18 16.45
C GLY A 102 4.47 -13.22 15.29
N LEU A 103 3.44 -12.85 14.52
CA LEU A 103 3.57 -11.93 13.39
C LEU A 103 3.51 -10.44 13.76
N MET A 104 3.46 -10.11 15.04
CA MET A 104 3.63 -8.74 15.53
C MET A 104 5.13 -8.41 15.61
N CYS A 105 5.54 -7.29 15.03
CA CYS A 105 6.93 -6.86 14.96
C CYS A 105 7.13 -5.58 15.79
N PRO A 106 7.90 -5.63 16.89
CA PRO A 106 8.13 -4.45 17.73
C PRO A 106 9.01 -3.38 17.06
N MET A 107 9.79 -3.76 16.05
CA MET A 107 10.64 -2.84 15.29
C MET A 107 9.85 -1.98 14.28
N VAL A 108 8.56 -2.30 14.06
CA VAL A 108 7.70 -1.61 13.10
C VAL A 108 6.57 -0.91 13.87
N THR A 109 6.69 0.38 14.06
CA THR A 109 5.58 1.20 14.55
C THR A 109 4.49 1.25 13.47
N GLY A 110 3.23 1.10 13.87
CA GLY A 110 2.12 0.95 12.93
C GLY A 110 2.02 -0.45 12.30
N CYS A 111 2.76 -1.45 12.81
CA CYS A 111 2.72 -2.83 12.31
C CYS A 111 1.29 -3.37 12.25
N THR A 112 0.43 -3.13 13.24
CA THR A 112 -0.98 -3.52 13.18
C THR A 112 -1.88 -2.31 13.32
N SER A 113 -3.14 -2.44 12.89
CA SER A 113 -4.18 -1.40 12.88
C SER A 113 -4.01 -0.31 11.82
N HIS A 114 -5.02 0.57 11.74
CA HIS A 114 -5.08 1.74 10.85
C HIS A 114 -5.15 3.03 11.67
N ARG A 115 -4.26 3.14 12.65
CA ARG A 115 -4.22 4.22 13.64
C ARG A 115 -2.95 5.04 13.52
N MET A 116 -3.08 6.35 13.72
CA MET A 116 -2.00 7.31 13.84
C MET A 116 -2.04 7.87 15.26
N ASP A 117 -1.35 7.19 16.19
CA ASP A 117 -1.19 7.68 17.55
C ASP A 117 -0.10 8.78 17.62
N PRO A 118 0.00 9.55 18.72
CA PRO A 118 0.99 10.64 18.80
C PRO A 118 2.44 10.21 18.59
N THR A 119 2.79 8.97 18.95
CA THR A 119 4.13 8.42 18.70
C THR A 119 4.35 8.21 17.21
N THR A 120 3.36 7.63 16.53
CA THR A 120 3.39 7.46 15.07
C THR A 120 3.50 8.82 14.41
N THR A 121 2.69 9.82 14.79
CA THR A 121 2.78 11.17 14.20
C THR A 121 4.16 11.80 14.40
N ALA A 122 4.74 11.71 15.60
CA ALA A 122 6.08 12.24 15.86
C ALA A 122 7.17 11.53 15.03
N MET A 123 7.06 10.22 14.82
CA MET A 123 8.00 9.47 13.98
C MET A 123 7.97 9.90 12.50
N LEU A 124 6.81 10.34 12.00
CA LEU A 124 6.70 10.83 10.61
C LEU A 124 7.58 12.08 10.41
N GLU A 125 7.62 12.96 11.39
CA GLU A 125 8.39 14.21 11.35
C GLU A 125 9.89 14.01 11.62
N ASP A 126 10.31 12.83 12.09
CA ASP A 126 11.71 12.53 12.40
C ASP A 126 12.48 12.12 11.13
N PRO A 127 13.49 12.89 10.69
CA PRO A 127 14.30 12.56 9.51
C PRO A 127 15.15 11.29 9.66
N SER A 128 15.43 10.85 10.90
CA SER A 128 16.24 9.66 11.19
C SER A 128 15.45 8.36 11.14
N VAL A 129 14.12 8.43 11.15
CA VAL A 129 13.24 7.26 11.09
C VAL A 129 12.87 6.97 9.65
N PHE A 130 13.18 5.75 9.19
CA PHE A 130 12.68 5.28 7.91
C PHE A 130 11.16 5.09 7.99
N SER A 131 10.43 5.94 7.27
CA SER A 131 8.97 5.98 7.28
C SER A 131 8.42 5.57 5.93
N MET A 132 7.53 4.58 5.91
CA MET A 132 6.90 4.11 4.67
C MET A 132 5.38 4.01 4.77
N ALA A 133 4.73 4.12 3.62
CA ALA A 133 3.29 3.93 3.49
C ALA A 133 2.95 3.08 2.25
N ASN A 134 1.65 2.89 2.03
CA ASN A 134 1.13 2.21 0.85
C ASN A 134 -0.09 2.97 0.32
N ILE A 135 -0.22 3.10 -0.99
CA ILE A 135 -1.37 3.75 -1.63
C ILE A 135 -1.94 2.87 -2.74
N ARG A 136 -3.16 3.22 -3.15
CA ARG A 136 -3.93 2.59 -4.22
C ARG A 136 -4.85 3.65 -4.81
N GLY A 137 -5.18 3.52 -6.09
CA GLY A 137 -6.21 4.30 -6.76
C GLY A 137 -7.45 4.45 -5.89
N VAL A 138 -7.92 5.68 -5.75
CA VAL A 138 -8.85 6.09 -4.68
C VAL A 138 -10.15 5.30 -4.75
N VAL A 139 -10.73 5.22 -5.94
CA VAL A 139 -11.96 4.44 -6.20
C VAL A 139 -11.71 2.95 -5.96
N ASP A 140 -10.62 2.39 -6.49
CA ASP A 140 -10.28 0.97 -6.30
C ASP A 140 -10.09 0.61 -4.82
N ARG A 141 -9.50 1.52 -4.03
CA ARG A 141 -9.37 1.40 -2.56
C ARG A 141 -10.75 1.41 -1.90
N MET A 142 -11.64 2.32 -2.30
CA MET A 142 -12.99 2.39 -1.75
C MET A 142 -13.81 1.14 -2.07
N VAL A 143 -13.81 0.69 -3.31
CA VAL A 143 -14.49 -0.55 -3.74
C VAL A 143 -13.95 -1.76 -2.98
N SER A 144 -12.62 -1.85 -2.86
CA SER A 144 -11.94 -2.88 -2.06
C SER A 144 -12.37 -2.84 -0.58
N GLY A 145 -12.60 -1.65 -0.01
CA GLY A 145 -13.12 -1.49 1.36
C GLY A 145 -14.59 -1.83 1.50
N PHE A 146 -15.41 -1.44 0.53
CA PHE A 146 -16.86 -1.67 0.52
C PHE A 146 -17.23 -3.15 0.63
N PHE A 147 -16.49 -4.02 -0.08
CA PHE A 147 -16.70 -5.47 -0.02
C PHE A 147 -15.98 -6.18 1.12
N TYR A 148 -15.39 -5.42 2.03
CA TYR A 148 -14.70 -5.96 3.20
C TYR A 148 -15.55 -5.80 4.47
N THR A 149 -15.05 -6.26 5.60
CA THR A 149 -15.76 -6.20 6.89
C THR A 149 -15.60 -4.83 7.58
N ASP A 150 -16.29 -4.63 8.71
CA ASP A 150 -15.98 -3.53 9.64
C ASP A 150 -14.47 -3.49 9.94
N PRO A 151 -13.84 -2.31 10.08
CA PRO A 151 -14.40 -0.94 9.98
C PRO A 151 -14.48 -0.37 8.56
N HIS A 152 -14.20 -1.16 7.52
CA HIS A 152 -13.87 -0.69 6.18
C HIS A 152 -15.08 -0.34 5.30
N SER A 153 -16.24 -0.89 5.62
CA SER A 153 -17.48 -0.73 4.86
C SER A 153 -18.64 -0.27 5.76
N PRO A 154 -19.68 0.35 5.16
CA PRO A 154 -20.91 0.67 5.89
C PRO A 154 -21.68 -0.61 6.27
N PRO A 155 -22.45 -0.61 7.39
CA PRO A 155 -23.19 -1.79 7.83
C PRO A 155 -24.19 -2.37 6.81
N CYS A 156 -24.66 -1.57 5.85
CA CYS A 156 -25.54 -2.06 4.79
C CYS A 156 -24.84 -3.06 3.85
N ALA A 157 -23.50 -3.01 3.72
CA ALA A 157 -22.72 -3.89 2.84
C ALA A 157 -22.64 -5.33 3.37
N TRP A 158 -22.98 -5.54 4.64
CA TRP A 158 -22.89 -6.85 5.29
C TRP A 158 -24.18 -7.67 5.16
N LYS A 159 -25.25 -7.05 4.67
CA LYS A 159 -26.55 -7.71 4.46
C LYS A 159 -26.49 -8.66 3.27
N ASP A 160 -27.39 -9.64 3.26
CA ASP A 160 -27.50 -10.59 2.15
C ASP A 160 -28.30 -10.02 0.98
N ASP A 161 -29.22 -9.10 1.24
CA ASP A 161 -30.11 -8.39 0.33
C ASP A 161 -29.66 -6.93 0.09
N VAL A 162 -28.35 -6.72 -0.05
CA VAL A 162 -27.77 -5.38 -0.18
C VAL A 162 -28.20 -4.69 -1.49
N ASP A 163 -28.73 -3.48 -1.36
CA ASP A 163 -28.78 -2.50 -2.45
C ASP A 163 -27.39 -1.88 -2.61
N TYR A 164 -26.61 -2.41 -3.57
CA TYR A 164 -25.22 -2.04 -3.74
C TYR A 164 -25.04 -0.56 -4.09
N GLU A 165 -25.89 0.00 -4.95
CA GLU A 165 -25.81 1.38 -5.39
C GLU A 165 -26.10 2.34 -4.22
N ALA A 166 -27.25 2.17 -3.55
CA ALA A 166 -27.61 3.03 -2.41
C ALA A 166 -26.62 2.89 -1.25
N CYS A 167 -26.11 1.67 -1.00
CA CYS A 167 -25.14 1.44 0.06
C CYS A 167 -23.75 2.01 -0.27
N PHE A 168 -23.31 1.95 -1.53
CA PHE A 168 -22.06 2.58 -1.95
C PHE A 168 -22.17 4.10 -1.93
N GLN A 169 -23.31 4.67 -2.35
CA GLN A 169 -23.59 6.11 -2.20
C GLN A 169 -23.51 6.55 -0.73
N LYS A 170 -24.00 5.71 0.20
CA LYS A 170 -23.83 5.95 1.64
C LYS A 170 -22.35 5.94 2.06
N MET A 171 -21.54 5.05 1.51
CA MET A 171 -20.08 5.05 1.75
C MET A 171 -19.43 6.34 1.25
N ILE A 172 -19.76 6.77 0.02
CA ILE A 172 -19.25 8.02 -0.60
C ILE A 172 -19.56 9.24 0.26
N THR A 173 -20.78 9.34 0.78
CA THR A 173 -21.27 10.52 1.52
C THR A 173 -20.90 10.51 3.01
N THR A 174 -20.43 9.39 3.54
CA THR A 174 -20.07 9.30 4.96
C THR A 174 -18.60 9.67 5.17
N ARG A 175 -18.35 10.78 5.90
CA ARG A 175 -17.01 11.33 6.19
C ARG A 175 -15.98 10.30 6.71
N LYS A 176 -16.43 9.29 7.48
CA LYS A 176 -15.62 8.17 7.95
C LYS A 176 -14.84 7.47 6.82
N PHE A 177 -15.41 7.38 5.62
CA PHE A 177 -14.84 6.63 4.49
C PHE A 177 -14.15 7.51 3.43
N GLN A 178 -14.20 8.83 3.61
CA GLN A 178 -13.60 9.81 2.72
C GLN A 178 -12.13 10.10 3.09
N ASN A 179 -11.31 10.38 2.08
CA ASN A 179 -9.93 10.87 2.17
C ASN A 179 -9.06 10.06 3.15
N ILE A 180 -9.10 8.73 3.06
CA ILE A 180 -8.49 7.85 4.07
C ILE A 180 -6.96 7.89 3.98
N ALA A 181 -6.40 7.85 2.77
CA ALA A 181 -4.96 7.85 2.59
C ALA A 181 -4.37 9.19 3.08
N ALA A 182 -4.93 10.30 2.60
CA ALA A 182 -4.63 11.67 3.00
C ALA A 182 -4.73 11.87 4.51
N ARG A 183 -5.78 11.35 5.15
CA ARG A 183 -5.95 11.40 6.60
C ARG A 183 -4.81 10.71 7.33
N MET A 184 -4.43 9.52 6.88
CA MET A 184 -3.36 8.76 7.52
C MET A 184 -1.98 9.39 7.33
N VAL A 185 -1.65 9.85 6.12
CA VAL A 185 -0.35 10.48 5.87
C VAL A 185 -0.23 11.87 6.52
N SER A 186 -1.35 12.52 6.86
CA SER A 186 -1.38 13.74 7.67
C SER A 186 -1.45 13.48 9.20
N GLY A 187 -1.29 12.23 9.64
CA GLY A 187 -1.18 11.92 11.08
C GLY A 187 -2.49 11.61 11.80
N HIS A 188 -3.56 11.23 11.07
CA HIS A 188 -4.88 10.95 11.64
C HIS A 188 -5.36 9.51 11.36
N ASP A 189 -6.13 8.94 12.29
CA ASP A 189 -6.71 7.59 12.16
C ASP A 189 -7.61 7.41 10.93
N ALA A 190 -7.46 6.30 10.19
CA ALA A 190 -8.16 6.04 8.93
C ALA A 190 -9.68 6.23 8.97
N TYR A 191 -10.32 5.77 10.05
CA TYR A 191 -11.79 5.69 10.15
C TYR A 191 -12.37 6.62 11.23
N LYS A 192 -11.65 7.68 11.60
CA LYS A 192 -12.13 8.69 12.55
C LYS A 192 -13.01 9.71 11.85
N GLY A 193 -14.33 9.49 11.90
CA GLY A 193 -15.33 10.28 11.17
C GLY A 193 -15.44 11.76 11.55
N GLY A 194 -14.75 12.22 12.61
CA GLY A 194 -14.67 13.64 12.98
C GLY A 194 -13.66 14.44 12.16
N ILE A 195 -12.77 13.79 11.40
CA ILE A 195 -11.71 14.46 10.64
C ILE A 195 -12.21 14.81 9.24
N ARG A 196 -12.35 16.12 8.98
CA ARG A 196 -12.63 16.67 7.64
C ARG A 196 -11.32 17.18 7.04
N LEU A 197 -11.03 16.73 5.83
CA LEU A 197 -9.92 17.21 5.00
C LEU A 197 -10.47 18.07 3.88
N CYS A 198 -9.75 19.13 3.55
CA CYS A 198 -10.15 20.10 2.54
C CYS A 198 -9.00 20.34 1.55
N MET A 199 -9.32 20.88 0.38
CA MET A 199 -8.27 21.26 -0.59
C MET A 199 -7.52 22.50 -0.09
N ASP A 200 -8.24 23.45 0.48
CA ASP A 200 -7.74 24.72 1.03
C ASP A 200 -8.52 25.04 2.31
N LYS A 201 -7.82 25.27 3.43
CA LYS A 201 -8.43 25.62 4.72
C LYS A 201 -9.10 27.00 4.69
N ASP A 202 -8.54 27.95 3.95
CA ASP A 202 -8.97 29.36 3.95
C ASP A 202 -10.26 29.56 3.13
N GLN A 203 -10.54 28.68 2.18
CA GLN A 203 -11.75 28.74 1.34
C GLN A 203 -12.98 28.08 1.98
N ASP A 204 -12.79 27.30 3.06
CA ASP A 204 -13.83 26.47 3.67
C ASP A 204 -14.35 27.01 5.03
N GLU A 205 -13.96 28.24 5.42
CA GLU A 205 -14.29 28.85 6.74
C GLU A 205 -15.79 29.22 6.97
N GLY A 206 -16.71 28.84 6.08
CA GLY A 206 -18.11 29.29 6.11
C GLY A 206 -19.21 28.24 6.36
N GLY A 207 -18.89 26.94 6.52
CA GLY A 207 -19.87 25.85 6.61
C GLY A 207 -19.78 24.98 7.87
N GLU A 208 -20.78 24.13 8.12
CA GLU A 208 -20.81 23.17 9.25
C GLU A 208 -19.62 22.20 9.21
N GLY A 209 -18.55 22.57 9.90
CA GLY A 209 -17.37 21.74 10.20
C GLY A 209 -16.09 22.34 9.63
N VAL A 210 -15.33 23.05 10.48
CA VAL A 210 -13.97 23.54 10.20
C VAL A 210 -13.08 22.37 9.77
N CYS A 211 -12.33 22.56 8.69
CA CYS A 211 -11.35 21.60 8.19
C CYS A 211 -10.27 21.35 9.25
N VAL A 212 -9.94 20.08 9.51
CA VAL A 212 -8.86 19.74 10.44
C VAL A 212 -7.51 19.89 9.75
N GLU A 213 -7.39 19.34 8.54
CA GLU A 213 -6.21 19.50 7.67
C GLU A 213 -6.60 19.91 6.24
N ASP A 214 -5.61 20.43 5.51
CA ASP A 214 -5.66 20.80 4.10
C ASP A 214 -4.71 19.94 3.27
N LEU A 215 -4.72 20.16 1.95
CA LEU A 215 -3.81 19.51 1.03
C LEU A 215 -2.34 19.82 1.35
N GLU A 216 -1.98 21.03 1.79
CA GLU A 216 -0.59 21.35 2.15
C GLU A 216 -0.08 20.43 3.26
N SER A 217 -0.87 20.25 4.33
CA SER A 217 -0.51 19.38 5.45
C SER A 217 -0.38 17.91 5.01
N VAL A 218 -1.21 17.47 4.07
CA VAL A 218 -1.14 16.13 3.47
C VAL A 218 0.13 15.95 2.62
N ILE A 219 0.48 16.93 1.79
CA ILE A 219 1.69 16.89 0.95
C ILE A 219 2.96 16.94 1.81
N ARG A 220 2.96 17.74 2.88
CA ARG A 220 4.03 17.74 3.89
C ARG A 220 4.20 16.36 4.53
N GLY A 221 3.11 15.73 4.94
CA GLY A 221 3.10 14.36 5.46
C GLY A 221 3.65 13.34 4.45
N ALA A 222 3.27 13.45 3.17
CA ALA A 222 3.81 12.61 2.12
C ALA A 222 5.31 12.82 1.89
N CYS A 223 5.80 14.06 1.93
CA CYS A 223 7.22 14.39 1.81
C CYS A 223 8.07 13.96 3.01
N ASN A 224 7.43 13.69 4.15
CA ASN A 224 8.07 13.13 5.33
C ASN A 224 8.24 11.60 5.26
N LEU A 225 7.54 10.94 4.34
CA LEU A 225 7.79 9.53 4.05
C LEU A 225 9.09 9.39 3.24
N ASN A 226 9.82 8.31 3.48
CA ASN A 226 10.95 7.92 2.65
C ASN A 226 10.49 7.09 1.45
N PHE A 227 9.42 6.31 1.60
CA PHE A 227 9.03 5.34 0.59
C PHE A 227 7.52 5.05 0.61
N VAL A 228 6.91 4.92 -0.57
CA VAL A 228 5.52 4.51 -0.70
C VAL A 228 5.41 3.37 -1.69
N THR A 229 4.72 2.29 -1.33
CA THR A 229 4.34 1.25 -2.30
C THR A 229 3.06 1.64 -3.03
N MET A 230 3.04 1.52 -4.35
CA MET A 230 1.83 1.64 -5.16
C MET A 230 1.24 0.25 -5.44
N CYS A 231 -0.04 0.08 -5.12
CA CYS A 231 -0.72 -1.22 -5.22
C CYS A 231 -0.83 -1.74 -6.66
N GLU A 232 -0.90 -0.82 -7.62
CA GLU A 232 -1.06 -1.07 -9.06
C GLU A 232 0.25 -1.52 -9.72
N THR A 233 1.38 -1.05 -9.18
CA THR A 233 2.73 -1.24 -9.75
C THR A 233 3.67 -1.78 -8.68
N TRP A 234 3.23 -2.83 -8.00
CA TRP A 234 3.88 -3.34 -6.79
C TRP A 234 5.36 -3.66 -6.99
N ASP A 235 5.68 -4.49 -7.98
CA ASP A 235 7.06 -4.94 -8.19
C ASP A 235 7.98 -3.79 -8.62
N SER A 236 7.47 -2.84 -9.40
CA SER A 236 8.19 -1.61 -9.76
C SER A 236 8.41 -0.70 -8.54
N SER A 237 7.44 -0.64 -7.62
CA SER A 237 7.64 0.03 -6.32
C SER A 237 8.76 -0.66 -5.52
N VAL A 238 8.77 -1.99 -5.47
CA VAL A 238 9.83 -2.75 -4.78
C VAL A 238 11.20 -2.56 -5.45
N LEU A 239 11.29 -2.41 -6.78
CA LEU A 239 12.54 -2.01 -7.43
C LEU A 239 13.03 -0.65 -6.92
N LEU A 240 12.13 0.34 -6.85
CA LEU A 240 12.47 1.65 -6.30
C LEU A 240 12.88 1.58 -4.83
N LEU A 241 12.37 0.65 -4.03
CA LEU A 241 12.85 0.45 -2.65
C LEU A 241 14.36 0.20 -2.62
N PHE A 242 14.90 -0.57 -3.57
CA PHE A 242 16.34 -0.83 -3.67
C PHE A 242 17.15 0.34 -4.26
N GLU A 243 16.48 1.32 -4.86
CA GLU A 243 17.08 2.61 -5.26
C GLU A 243 17.04 3.63 -4.11
N THR A 244 15.99 3.59 -3.28
CA THR A 244 15.86 4.35 -2.03
C THR A 244 16.82 3.81 -0.97
N LEU A 245 17.03 2.49 -0.89
CA LEU A 245 17.93 1.84 0.06
C LEU A 245 19.08 1.17 -0.69
N PRO A 246 20.10 1.92 -1.17
CA PRO A 246 21.10 1.38 -2.09
C PRO A 246 21.98 0.27 -1.49
N TRP A 247 22.09 0.26 -0.16
CA TRP A 247 22.81 -0.73 0.64
C TRP A 247 22.01 -2.02 0.88
N LEU A 248 20.70 -2.03 0.61
CA LEU A 248 19.82 -3.17 0.85
C LEU A 248 20.00 -4.23 -0.23
N GLY A 249 20.45 -5.43 0.18
CA GLY A 249 20.56 -6.60 -0.69
C GLY A 249 19.18 -7.15 -1.10
N PRO A 250 18.88 -7.32 -2.40
CA PRO A 250 17.61 -7.85 -2.86
C PRO A 250 17.39 -9.33 -2.52
N THR A 251 16.22 -9.64 -1.97
CA THR A 251 15.80 -11.01 -1.62
C THR A 251 14.37 -11.25 -2.06
N ALA A 252 14.02 -12.50 -2.38
CA ALA A 252 12.67 -12.88 -2.83
C ALA A 252 11.55 -12.44 -1.87
N ASP A 253 11.83 -12.36 -0.56
CA ASP A 253 10.84 -11.97 0.44
C ASP A 253 10.35 -10.51 0.31
N PHE A 254 11.07 -9.65 -0.42
CA PHE A 254 10.65 -8.27 -0.71
C PHE A 254 9.62 -8.19 -1.85
N PHE A 255 9.48 -9.27 -2.61
CA PHE A 255 8.46 -9.43 -3.64
C PHE A 255 7.40 -10.42 -3.14
N PRO A 256 6.63 -10.08 -2.07
CA PRO A 256 5.59 -10.97 -1.60
C PRO A 256 4.61 -11.19 -2.74
N ALA A 257 4.50 -12.42 -3.24
CA ALA A 257 3.56 -12.76 -4.30
C ALA A 257 2.16 -12.27 -3.88
N PRO A 258 1.57 -11.29 -4.57
CA PRO A 258 0.19 -10.91 -4.29
C PRO A 258 -0.63 -12.15 -4.58
N LYS A 259 -1.27 -12.74 -3.56
CA LYS A 259 -1.99 -14.01 -3.71
C LYS A 259 -3.03 -13.99 -4.84
N ARG A 260 -3.42 -12.80 -5.30
CA ARG A 260 -4.23 -12.53 -6.51
C ARG A 260 -3.83 -11.16 -7.05
N GLN A 261 -3.64 -11.04 -8.37
CA GLN A 261 -3.60 -9.74 -9.04
C GLN A 261 -4.84 -8.95 -8.59
N HIS A 262 -4.66 -7.77 -8.03
CA HIS A 262 -5.77 -6.88 -7.74
C HIS A 262 -6.39 -6.48 -9.08
N ARG A 263 -7.49 -7.14 -9.44
CA ARG A 263 -8.20 -6.87 -10.69
C ARG A 263 -8.57 -5.38 -10.71
N GLN A 264 -8.02 -4.66 -11.68
CA GLN A 264 -8.43 -3.29 -12.00
C GLN A 264 -9.93 -3.31 -12.30
N LEU A 265 -10.67 -2.31 -11.84
CA LEU A 265 -12.05 -2.15 -12.30
C LEU A 265 -12.03 -1.94 -13.83
N PRO A 266 -12.97 -2.53 -14.59
CA PRO A 266 -13.04 -2.29 -16.03
C PRO A 266 -13.07 -0.79 -16.32
N SER A 267 -12.35 -0.36 -17.35
CA SER A 267 -12.38 1.02 -17.82
C SER A 267 -13.81 1.40 -18.25
N ILE A 268 -14.11 2.70 -18.32
CA ILE A 268 -15.39 3.19 -18.85
C ILE A 268 -15.42 2.85 -20.35
N GLY A 269 -15.94 1.68 -20.71
CA GLY A 269 -16.02 1.20 -22.10
C GLY A 269 -15.98 -0.32 -22.25
N ASP A 270 -15.46 -1.06 -21.26
CA ASP A 270 -15.30 -2.52 -21.37
C ASP A 270 -16.48 -3.28 -20.74
N ALA A 271 -17.64 -3.28 -21.40
CA ALA A 271 -18.83 -3.98 -20.94
C ALA A 271 -18.85 -5.50 -21.26
N ASP A 272 -17.90 -6.02 -22.04
CA ASP A 272 -18.03 -7.35 -22.68
C ASP A 272 -16.86 -8.33 -22.42
N ALA A 273 -16.34 -8.40 -21.19
CA ALA A 273 -15.38 -9.44 -20.81
C ALA A 273 -16.09 -10.71 -20.26
N PRO A 274 -15.76 -11.93 -20.74
CA PRO A 274 -16.40 -13.16 -20.29
C PRO A 274 -16.07 -13.52 -18.83
N ALA A 275 -17.06 -14.07 -18.12
CA ALA A 275 -16.95 -14.48 -16.72
C ALA A 275 -16.05 -15.73 -16.55
N PRO A 276 -15.18 -15.81 -15.52
CA PRO A 276 -14.44 -17.03 -15.21
C PRO A 276 -15.27 -18.05 -14.42
N LEU A 277 -14.79 -19.30 -14.44
CA LEU A 277 -15.39 -20.49 -13.84
C LEU A 277 -15.50 -20.44 -12.30
N GLU A 278 -16.65 -20.89 -11.78
CA GLU A 278 -17.01 -20.95 -10.36
C GLU A 278 -16.09 -21.88 -9.54
N VAL A 279 -15.65 -21.43 -8.36
CA VAL A 279 -14.97 -22.25 -7.34
C VAL A 279 -15.87 -22.34 -6.09
N PRO A 280 -15.99 -23.52 -5.42
CA PRO A 280 -16.99 -23.72 -4.37
C PRO A 280 -16.75 -22.83 -3.13
N ALA A 281 -17.84 -22.30 -2.60
CA ALA A 281 -17.86 -21.44 -1.42
C ALA A 281 -17.42 -22.18 -0.15
N ALA A 282 -16.32 -21.74 0.46
CA ALA A 282 -15.96 -22.14 1.82
C ALA A 282 -16.91 -21.46 2.82
N SER A 283 -17.65 -22.27 3.58
CA SER A 283 -18.54 -21.83 4.65
C SER A 283 -17.73 -21.29 5.84
N GLY A 284 -17.72 -19.97 5.97
CA GLY A 284 -17.19 -19.24 7.11
C GLY A 284 -17.38 -17.74 6.86
N ARG A 285 -17.55 -16.92 7.90
CA ARG A 285 -17.68 -15.45 7.80
C ARG A 285 -16.35 -14.77 7.39
N SER A 286 -15.74 -15.26 6.31
CA SER A 286 -14.50 -14.76 5.71
C SER A 286 -14.86 -14.27 4.30
N ARG A 287 -15.41 -13.05 4.20
CA ARG A 287 -15.56 -12.39 2.90
C ARG A 287 -14.24 -11.73 2.55
N GLN A 288 -13.47 -12.42 1.71
CA GLN A 288 -12.32 -11.87 0.98
C GLN A 288 -12.85 -10.93 -0.13
N ASN A 289 -11.99 -10.05 -0.68
CA ASN A 289 -12.31 -9.19 -1.84
C ASN A 289 -12.47 -10.00 -3.15
N THR A 290 -13.15 -11.14 -3.09
CA THR A 290 -13.19 -12.17 -4.12
C THR A 290 -14.44 -13.02 -3.97
N GLY A 291 -14.93 -13.59 -5.07
CA GLY A 291 -16.09 -14.49 -5.11
C GLY A 291 -17.35 -13.81 -5.64
N ALA A 292 -18.40 -14.61 -5.84
CA ALA A 292 -19.62 -14.20 -6.56
C ALA A 292 -20.22 -12.88 -6.07
N LYS A 293 -20.28 -12.63 -4.75
CA LYS A 293 -20.83 -11.37 -4.20
C LYS A 293 -19.98 -10.13 -4.53
N HIS A 294 -18.66 -10.29 -4.60
CA HIS A 294 -17.75 -9.21 -5.00
C HIS A 294 -17.90 -8.90 -6.50
N GLU A 295 -17.98 -9.94 -7.32
CA GLU A 295 -18.17 -9.79 -8.77
C GLU A 295 -19.56 -9.23 -9.13
N GLU A 296 -20.60 -9.67 -8.43
CA GLU A 296 -21.95 -9.13 -8.53
C GLU A 296 -21.94 -7.65 -8.15
N GLY A 297 -21.44 -7.31 -6.96
CA GLY A 297 -21.50 -5.95 -6.44
C GLY A 297 -20.72 -4.93 -7.26
N ILE A 298 -19.58 -5.30 -7.85
CA ILE A 298 -18.80 -4.40 -8.72
C ILE A 298 -19.61 -3.94 -9.93
N LYS A 299 -20.49 -4.78 -10.48
CA LYS A 299 -21.34 -4.41 -11.64
C LYS A 299 -22.31 -3.27 -11.32
N HIS A 300 -22.65 -3.07 -10.05
CA HIS A 300 -23.53 -2.00 -9.58
C HIS A 300 -22.79 -0.70 -9.25
N ILE A 301 -21.45 -0.68 -9.32
CA ILE A 301 -20.66 0.54 -9.11
C ILE A 301 -20.45 1.21 -10.46
N THR A 302 -21.46 1.98 -10.87
CA THR A 302 -21.53 2.66 -12.16
C THR A 302 -20.43 3.72 -12.33
N PRO A 303 -20.13 4.16 -13.56
CA PRO A 303 -19.19 5.26 -13.80
C PRO A 303 -19.52 6.53 -13.01
N GLU A 304 -20.79 6.89 -12.88
CA GLU A 304 -21.24 8.08 -12.14
C GLU A 304 -20.94 7.95 -10.64
N LEU A 305 -21.13 6.76 -10.07
CA LEU A 305 -20.74 6.49 -8.69
C LEU A 305 -19.23 6.55 -8.49
N ARG A 306 -18.43 6.13 -9.48
CA ARG A 306 -16.96 6.22 -9.42
C ARG A 306 -16.49 7.67 -9.47
N GLU A 307 -17.09 8.48 -10.33
CA GLU A 307 -16.82 9.93 -10.40
C GLU A 307 -17.23 10.65 -9.10
N ALA A 308 -18.40 10.32 -8.57
CA ALA A 308 -18.85 10.84 -7.27
C ALA A 308 -17.92 10.41 -6.12
N ALA A 309 -17.44 9.16 -6.15
CA ALA A 309 -16.47 8.66 -5.19
C ALA A 309 -15.14 9.41 -5.28
N SER A 310 -14.60 9.60 -6.49
CA SER A 310 -13.39 10.39 -6.75
C SER A 310 -13.55 11.83 -6.23
N SER A 311 -14.65 12.49 -6.58
CA SER A 311 -14.97 13.86 -6.15
C SER A 311 -15.08 14.00 -4.63
N ALA A 312 -15.75 13.06 -3.96
CA ALA A 312 -15.86 13.05 -2.50
C ALA A 312 -14.52 12.78 -1.78
N ASN A 313 -13.52 12.31 -2.52
CA ASN A 313 -12.18 11.96 -2.05
C ASN A 313 -11.09 12.80 -2.75
N ALA A 314 -11.40 14.05 -3.11
CA ALA A 314 -10.51 14.91 -3.88
C ALA A 314 -9.11 15.10 -3.26
N VAL A 315 -8.98 15.06 -1.93
CA VAL A 315 -7.68 15.18 -1.25
C VAL A 315 -6.87 13.88 -1.38
N ASP A 316 -7.54 12.72 -1.32
CA ASP A 316 -6.90 11.42 -1.63
C ASP A 316 -6.46 11.37 -3.11
N GLU A 317 -7.26 11.91 -4.04
CA GLU A 317 -6.92 11.99 -5.46
C GLU A 317 -5.68 12.87 -5.70
N ALA A 318 -5.66 14.07 -5.11
CA ALA A 318 -4.52 14.97 -5.20
C ALA A 318 -3.25 14.36 -4.58
N LEU A 319 -3.38 13.66 -3.44
CA LEU A 319 -2.26 12.93 -2.85
C LEU A 319 -1.75 11.82 -3.77
N HIS A 320 -2.66 11.01 -4.32
CA HIS A 320 -2.29 9.93 -5.23
C HIS A 320 -1.57 10.49 -6.46
N GLU A 321 -2.06 11.59 -7.02
CA GLU A 321 -1.45 12.28 -8.15
C GLU A 321 -0.02 12.77 -7.84
N PHE A 322 0.17 13.43 -6.69
CA PHE A 322 1.50 13.87 -6.24
C PHE A 322 2.48 12.70 -6.08
N ILE A 323 2.06 11.62 -5.39
CA ILE A 323 2.92 10.44 -5.18
C ILE A 323 3.21 9.75 -6.51
N SER A 324 2.23 9.66 -7.42
CA SER A 324 2.42 9.08 -8.75
C SER A 324 3.43 9.88 -9.56
N ALA A 325 3.40 11.22 -9.51
CA ALA A 325 4.36 12.07 -10.20
C ALA A 325 5.78 11.87 -9.64
N LYS A 326 5.94 11.85 -8.31
CA LYS A 326 7.22 11.51 -7.64
C LYS A 326 7.72 10.13 -8.04
N PHE A 327 6.83 9.14 -8.11
CA PHE A 327 7.15 7.78 -8.52
C PHE A 327 7.63 7.70 -9.98
N CYS A 328 6.90 8.32 -10.92
CA CYS A 328 7.27 8.33 -12.34
C CYS A 328 8.60 9.07 -12.57
N GLU A 329 8.83 10.23 -11.93
CA GLU A 329 10.12 10.93 -12.01
C GLU A 329 11.25 10.03 -11.49
N ARG A 330 11.05 9.37 -10.34
CA ARG A 330 12.09 8.49 -9.78
C ARG A 330 12.39 7.29 -10.68
N LEU A 331 11.37 6.67 -11.29
CA LEU A 331 11.59 5.63 -12.29
C LEU A 331 12.41 6.15 -13.48
N ARG A 332 12.17 7.38 -13.92
CA ARG A 332 12.90 8.00 -15.03
C ARG A 332 14.36 8.28 -14.67
N GLU A 333 14.61 8.93 -13.53
CA GLU A 333 15.95 9.23 -13.02
C GLU A 333 16.82 7.99 -12.83
N THR A 334 16.22 6.90 -12.38
CA THR A 334 16.92 5.63 -12.14
C THR A 334 17.08 4.78 -13.41
N GLY A 335 16.52 5.23 -14.54
CA GLY A 335 16.52 4.52 -15.82
C GLY A 335 15.61 3.28 -15.83
N LEU A 336 14.73 3.13 -14.83
CA LEU A 336 13.81 2.00 -14.71
C LEU A 336 12.54 2.18 -15.55
N LEU A 337 12.10 3.42 -15.81
CA LEU A 337 10.83 3.71 -16.49
C LEU A 337 10.67 2.97 -17.82
N HIS A 338 11.74 2.93 -18.62
CA HIS A 338 11.75 2.30 -19.94
C HIS A 338 12.25 0.86 -19.93
N HIS A 339 12.48 0.28 -18.74
CA HIS A 339 12.85 -1.12 -18.64
C HIS A 339 11.64 -1.99 -19.02
N PRO A 340 11.80 -3.02 -19.90
CA PRO A 340 10.66 -3.79 -20.41
C PRO A 340 9.73 -4.37 -19.34
N LEU A 341 10.28 -4.82 -18.21
CA LEU A 341 9.48 -5.34 -17.08
C LEU A 341 8.62 -4.25 -16.41
N VAL A 342 9.20 -3.06 -16.22
CA VAL A 342 8.51 -1.93 -15.59
C VAL A 342 7.43 -1.40 -16.52
N SER A 343 7.75 -1.20 -17.81
CA SER A 343 6.78 -0.78 -18.81
C SER A 343 5.64 -1.78 -18.97
N ALA A 344 5.93 -3.10 -18.96
CA ALA A 344 4.90 -4.13 -19.02
C ALA A 344 3.98 -4.12 -17.79
N GLN A 345 4.51 -3.87 -16.59
CA GLN A 345 3.68 -3.74 -15.39
C GLN A 345 2.84 -2.45 -15.41
N LEU A 346 3.43 -1.32 -15.81
CA LEU A 346 2.70 -0.04 -15.93
C LEU A 346 1.50 -0.18 -16.87
N ALA A 347 1.67 -0.85 -18.01
CA ALA A 347 0.60 -1.11 -18.98
C ALA A 347 -0.58 -1.92 -18.41
N THR A 348 -0.44 -2.58 -17.25
CA THR A 348 -1.56 -3.24 -16.56
C THR A 348 -2.46 -2.28 -15.78
N TYR A 349 -2.08 -1.01 -15.67
CA TYR A 349 -2.87 0.05 -15.05
C TYR A 349 -2.79 1.33 -15.89
N GLU A 350 -3.73 1.44 -16.84
CA GLU A 350 -3.77 2.51 -17.85
C GLU A 350 -3.53 3.94 -17.31
N PRO A 351 -4.10 4.37 -16.15
CA PRO A 351 -3.83 5.71 -15.66
C PRO A 351 -2.36 5.96 -15.33
N LEU A 352 -1.62 4.98 -14.80
CA LEU A 352 -0.18 5.16 -14.53
C LEU A 352 0.67 4.96 -15.78
N ASP A 353 0.26 4.08 -16.68
CA ASP A 353 0.94 3.91 -17.97
C ASP A 353 0.96 5.23 -18.75
N HIS A 354 -0.20 5.87 -18.92
CA HIS A 354 -0.31 7.15 -19.60
C HIS A 354 0.50 8.24 -18.87
N ARG A 355 0.34 8.33 -17.55
CA ARG A 355 1.00 9.36 -16.73
C ARG A 355 2.52 9.25 -16.73
N CYS A 356 3.07 8.05 -16.57
CA CYS A 356 4.52 7.87 -16.51
C CYS A 356 5.19 7.96 -17.88
N ASN A 357 4.51 7.56 -18.96
CA ASN A 357 5.04 7.68 -20.33
C ASN A 357 4.89 9.08 -20.94
N ASP A 358 4.04 9.93 -20.36
CA ASP A 358 4.01 11.35 -20.69
C ASP A 358 5.26 12.04 -20.09
N GLU A 359 6.11 12.57 -20.96
CA GLU A 359 7.39 13.20 -20.57
C GLU A 359 7.20 14.49 -19.77
N THR A 360 6.05 15.17 -19.90
CA THR A 360 5.82 16.45 -19.21
C THR A 360 4.86 16.31 -18.03
N TRP A 361 3.96 15.32 -18.03
CA TRP A 361 2.93 15.18 -16.99
C TRP A 361 3.47 15.21 -15.56
N ALA A 362 4.49 14.39 -15.26
CA ALA A 362 5.01 14.28 -13.90
C ALA A 362 5.69 15.59 -13.47
N LYS A 363 6.47 16.21 -14.35
CA LYS A 363 7.09 17.52 -14.11
C LYS A 363 6.06 18.63 -13.89
N GLU A 364 5.08 18.76 -14.78
CA GLU A 364 4.00 19.76 -14.67
C GLU A 364 3.15 19.56 -13.40
N THR A 365 2.89 18.30 -13.04
CA THR A 365 2.21 17.95 -11.80
C THR A 365 3.02 18.43 -10.59
N LEU A 366 4.31 18.11 -10.53
CA LEU A 366 5.17 18.54 -9.43
C LEU A 366 5.32 20.07 -9.37
N GLU A 367 5.36 20.76 -10.51
CA GLU A 367 5.35 22.23 -10.58
C GLU A 367 4.05 22.82 -10.00
N ARG A 368 2.90 22.18 -10.25
CA ARG A 368 1.61 22.58 -9.65
C ARG A 368 1.58 22.40 -8.13
N PHE A 369 2.21 21.34 -7.62
CA PHE A 369 2.33 21.09 -6.17
C PHE A 369 3.47 21.88 -5.51
N ALA A 370 4.40 22.47 -6.28
CA ALA A 370 5.57 23.16 -5.75
C ALA A 370 5.27 24.25 -4.69
N PRO A 371 4.19 25.06 -4.80
CA PRO A 371 3.87 26.08 -3.79
C PRO A 371 3.57 25.53 -2.39
N ILE A 372 3.11 24.28 -2.31
CA ILE A 372 2.73 23.60 -1.05
C ILE A 372 3.65 22.43 -0.71
N THR A 373 4.68 22.19 -1.54
CA THR A 373 5.69 21.15 -1.29
C THR A 373 6.77 21.76 -0.39
N PRO A 374 7.12 21.12 0.74
CA PRO A 374 8.21 21.60 1.59
C PRO A 374 9.54 21.61 0.81
N GLN A 375 10.46 22.49 1.21
CA GLN A 375 11.80 22.60 0.59
C GLN A 375 12.55 21.26 0.61
N GLU A 376 12.40 20.51 1.71
CA GLU A 376 12.95 19.17 1.85
C GLU A 376 11.80 18.16 1.72
N CYS A 377 11.85 17.36 0.66
CA CYS A 377 10.93 16.26 0.43
C CYS A 377 11.75 14.98 0.27
N ARG A 378 11.58 14.04 1.21
CA ARG A 378 12.40 12.81 1.32
C ARG A 378 11.83 11.63 0.52
N LEU A 379 10.64 11.81 -0.06
CA LEU A 379 9.91 10.73 -0.72
C LEU A 379 10.70 10.19 -1.93
N TYR A 380 11.08 8.91 -1.85
CA TYR A 380 11.92 8.16 -2.80
C TYR A 380 13.38 8.60 -2.92
N GLU A 381 13.81 9.58 -2.12
CA GLU A 381 15.22 9.97 -2.05
C GLU A 381 16.06 8.85 -1.42
N PRO A 382 17.34 8.70 -1.81
CA PRO A 382 18.24 7.77 -1.15
C PRO A 382 18.27 7.97 0.36
N PHE A 383 18.15 6.88 1.11
CA PHE A 383 18.19 6.84 2.56
C PHE A 383 19.36 5.98 3.02
N ASP A 384 20.37 6.64 3.57
CA ASP A 384 21.49 5.97 4.20
C ASP A 384 21.12 5.51 5.61
N LYS A 385 21.64 4.35 6.01
CA LYS A 385 21.49 3.88 7.37
C LYS A 385 22.28 4.82 8.30
N PRO A 386 21.66 5.44 9.32
CA PRO A 386 22.36 6.31 10.26
C PRO A 386 23.43 5.59 11.07
#